data_AF-A0A2V7DWV5-F1
#
_entry.id   AF-A0A2V7DWV5-F1
#
_cell.length_a   1.000
_cell.length_b   1.000
_cell.length_c   1.000
_cell.angle_alpha   90.00
_cell.angle_beta   90.00
_cell.angle_gamma   90.00
#
_symmetry.space_group_name_H-M   'P 1'
#
loop_
_entity.id
_entity.type
_entity.pdbx_description
1 polymer ?
#
loop_
_entity_poly.entity_id
_entity_poly.type
_entity_poly.pdbx_seq_one_letter_code
_entity_poly.pdbx_strand_id
1 'polypeptide(L)' 'MHDMDYTAGLKAEAQRRFGAARAEAIQQTLEDAARWMAEVAAFPVDPEEHPAFYVEPQS' A
#
# COMPACT_ATOMS: atom_id res chain seq x y z
N MET A 1 -7.30 -14.35 -0.45
CA MET A 1 -7.05 -14.53 -1.90
C MET A 1 -7.18 -13.19 -2.62
N HIS A 2 -6.49 -12.14 -2.15
CA HIS A 2 -6.50 -10.80 -2.78
C HIS A 2 -5.07 -10.27 -3.02
N ASP A 3 -4.09 -10.66 -2.19
CA ASP A 3 -2.71 -10.15 -2.30
C ASP A 3 -1.95 -10.62 -3.55
N MET A 4 -2.15 -11.87 -3.98
CA MET A 4 -1.42 -12.42 -5.13
C MET A 4 -1.79 -11.72 -6.44
N ASP A 5 -3.06 -11.32 -6.61
CA ASP A 5 -3.51 -10.58 -7.79
C ASP A 5 -3.00 -9.14 -7.80
N TYR A 6 -2.90 -8.50 -6.64
CA TYR A 6 -2.39 -7.13 -6.52
C TYR A 6 -0.89 -7.06 -6.84
N THR A 7 -0.08 -7.96 -6.25
CA THR A 7 1.35 -8.06 -6.56
C THR A 7 1.60 -8.39 -8.02
N ALA A 8 0.81 -9.29 -8.62
CA ALA A 8 0.92 -9.62 -10.04
C ALA A 8 0.63 -8.40 -10.93
N GLY A 9 -0.38 -7.60 -10.58
CA GLY A 9 -0.69 -6.33 -11.25
C GLY A 9 0.45 -5.32 -11.15
N LEU A 10 1.03 -5.15 -9.94
CA LEU A 10 2.18 -4.28 -9.73
C LEU A 10 3.41 -4.73 -10.54
N LYS A 11 3.68 -6.04 -10.60
CA LYS A 11 4.78 -6.60 -11.37
C LYS A 11 4.59 -6.39 -12.87
N ALA A 12 3.38 -6.62 -13.39
CA ALA A 12 3.07 -6.38 -14.80
C ALA A 12 3.26 -4.91 -15.18
N GLU A 13 2.80 -3.98 -14.34
CA GLU A 13 2.96 -2.55 -14.58
C GLU A 13 4.42 -2.10 -14.47
N ALA A 14 5.19 -2.65 -13.52
CA ALA A 14 6.63 -2.41 -13.40
C ALA A 14 7.39 -2.92 -14.64
N GLN A 15 7.04 -4.11 -15.14
CA GLN A 15 7.60 -4.65 -16.38
C GLN A 15 7.30 -3.74 -17.57
N ARG A 16 6.06 -3.23 -17.68
CA ARG A 16 5.64 -2.32 -18.76
C ARG A 16 6.42 -1.00 -18.74
N ARG A 17 6.70 -0.44 -17.56
CA ARG A 17 7.35 0.88 -17.41
C ARG A 17 8.88 0.83 -17.43
N PHE A 18 9.46 -0.20 -16.81
CA PHE A 18 10.89 -0.24 -16.50
C PHE A 18 11.62 -1.44 -17.14
N GLY A 19 10.88 -2.32 -17.80
CA GLY A 19 11.39 -3.56 -18.38
C GLY A 19 11.49 -4.71 -17.37
N ALA A 20 11.63 -5.93 -17.90
CA ALA A 20 11.59 -7.16 -17.11
C ALA A 20 12.68 -7.23 -16.04
N ALA A 21 13.94 -6.92 -16.41
CA ALA A 21 15.08 -7.00 -15.49
C ALA A 21 14.92 -6.06 -14.28
N ARG A 22 14.40 -4.85 -14.49
CA ARG A 22 14.18 -3.92 -13.38
C ARG A 22 13.00 -4.34 -12.52
N ALA A 23 11.92 -4.81 -13.13
CA ALA A 23 10.74 -5.30 -12.40
C ALA A 23 11.07 -6.51 -11.51
N GLU A 24 11.96 -7.39 -11.97
CA GLU A 24 12.44 -8.53 -11.19
C GLU A 24 13.37 -8.08 -10.05
N ALA A 25 14.28 -7.13 -10.32
CA ALA A 25 15.15 -6.57 -9.29
C ALA A 25 14.41 -5.87 -8.14
N ILE A 26 13.19 -5.38 -8.37
CA ILE A 26 12.35 -4.74 -7.34
C ILE A 26 11.21 -5.62 -6.83
N GLN A 27 11.18 -6.92 -7.19
CA GLN A 27 10.03 -7.80 -6.87
C GLN A 27 9.70 -7.80 -5.37
N GLN A 28 10.71 -7.91 -4.51
CA GLN A 28 10.50 -7.89 -3.05
C GLN A 28 9.84 -6.58 -2.59
N THR A 29 10.25 -5.44 -3.15
CA THR A 29 9.63 -4.14 -2.85
C THR A 29 8.16 -4.09 -3.25
N LEU A 30 7.79 -4.72 -4.37
CA LEU A 30 6.40 -4.80 -4.81
C LEU A 30 5.56 -5.69 -3.88
N GLU A 31 6.12 -6.80 -3.42
CA GLU A 31 5.49 -7.69 -2.44
C GLU A 31 5.29 -6.99 -1.09
N ASP A 32 6.30 -6.26 -0.60
CA ASP A 32 6.22 -5.50 0.64
C ASP A 32 5.16 -4.38 0.55
N ALA A 33 5.12 -3.66 -0.57
CA ALA A 33 4.11 -2.63 -0.81
C ALA A 33 2.70 -3.22 -0.84
N ALA A 34 2.50 -4.36 -1.50
CA ALA A 34 1.21 -5.05 -1.52
C ALA A 34 0.76 -5.44 -0.11
N ARG A 35 1.67 -5.99 0.71
CA ARG A 35 1.39 -6.34 2.11
C ARG A 35 1.00 -5.10 2.93
N TRP A 36 1.76 -4.01 2.84
CA TRP A 36 1.44 -2.79 3.60
C TRP A 36 0.09 -2.20 3.20
N MET A 37 -0.26 -2.23 1.91
CA MET A 37 -1.57 -1.78 1.47
C MET A 37 -2.70 -2.66 2.02
N ALA A 38 -2.48 -3.96 2.15
CA ALA A 38 -3.42 -4.86 2.80
C ALA A 38 -3.56 -4.57 4.31
N GLU A 39 -2.45 -4.31 5.01
CA GLU A 39 -2.44 -3.92 6.42
C GLU A 39 -3.19 -2.59 6.64
N VAL A 40 -2.96 -1.59 5.78
CA VAL A 40 -3.68 -0.30 5.83
C VAL A 40 -5.17 -0.51 5.56
N ALA A 41 -5.54 -1.32 4.57
CA ALA A 41 -6.94 -1.61 4.26
C ALA A 41 -7.66 -2.39 5.38
N ALA A 42 -6.92 -3.20 6.14
CA ALA A 42 -7.41 -3.91 7.31
C ALA A 42 -7.36 -3.08 8.60
N PHE A 43 -6.77 -1.87 8.56
CA PHE A 43 -6.65 -1.03 9.74
C PHE A 43 -8.05 -0.64 10.24
N PRO A 44 -8.39 -0.93 11.51
CA PRO A 44 -9.69 -0.58 12.06
C PRO A 44 -9.79 0.93 12.19
N VAL A 45 -10.59 1.56 11.33
CA VAL A 45 -11.00 2.94 11.48
C VAL A 45 -12.30 2.93 12.26
N ASP A 46 -12.33 3.57 13.43
CA ASP A 46 -13.58 3.79 14.15
C ASP A 46 -14.39 4.86 13.37
N PRO A 47 -15.57 4.53 12.84
CA PRO A 47 -16.37 5.47 12.06
C PRO A 47 -16.86 6.67 12.88
N GLU A 48 -16.86 6.55 14.22
CA GLU A 48 -17.24 7.61 15.15
C GLU A 48 -16.01 8.36 15.71
N GLU A 49 -14.79 8.00 15.31
CA GLU A 49 -13.59 8.73 15.71
C GLU A 49 -13.61 10.12 15.07
N HIS A 50 -13.83 11.13 15.92
CA HIS A 50 -13.67 12.51 15.50
C HIS A 50 -12.25 12.73 14.97
N PRO A 51 -12.08 13.40 13.82
CA PRO A 51 -10.75 13.67 13.30
C PRO A 51 -9.93 14.35 14.39
N ALA A 52 -8.75 13.81 14.67
CA ALA A 52 -7.81 14.40 15.61
C ALA A 52 -7.26 15.72 15.02
N PHE A 53 -8.08 16.76 14.97
CA PHE A 53 -7.60 18.12 14.75
C PHE A 53 -6.78 18.53 15.98
N TYR A 54 -5.65 19.18 15.75
CA TYR A 54 -4.91 19.87 16.79
C TYR A 54 -5.85 20.90 17.42
N VAL A 55 -6.44 20.57 18.56
CA VAL A 55 -7.14 21.54 19.39
C VAL A 55 -6.05 22.46 19.92
N GLU A 56 -5.85 23.63 19.31
CA GLU A 56 -4.99 24.65 19.91
C GLU A 56 -5.54 24.95 21.31
N PRO A 57 -4.70 24.92 22.36
CA PRO A 57 -5.17 25.23 23.71
C PRO A 57 -5.68 26.68 23.72
N GLN A 58 -6.95 26.86 24.11
CA GLN A 58 -7.51 28.19 24.33
C GLN A 58 -6.72 28.87 25.45
N SER A 59 -6.04 29.96 25.12
CA SER A 59 -5.35 30.85 26.07
C SER A 59 -6.33 31.79 26.77
#